data_AF-A0A9X0TUQ8-F1
#
_entry.id   AF-A0A9X0TUQ8-F1
#
_cell.length_a   1.000
_cell.length_b   1.000
_cell.length_c   1.000
_cell.angle_alpha   90.00
_cell.angle_beta   90.00
_cell.angle_gamma   90.00
#
_symmetry.space_group_name_H-M   'P 1'
#
loop_
_entity.id
_entity.type
_entity.pdbx_description
1 polymer ?
#
loop_
_entity_poly.entity_id
_entity_poly.type
_entity_poly.pdbx_seq_one_letter_code
_entity_poly.pdbx_strand_id
1 'polypeptide(L)' 'MLKQQDMTEADKVVFNELSSTGRRCREIAQNTYLSRERCRFILTQLVMAALADYQFGCYRRLTQRRLFNLG' A
#
# COMPACT_ATOMS: atom_id res chain seq x y z
N MET A 1 6.57 5.08 -12.81
CA MET A 1 6.04 3.96 -12.01
C MET A 1 6.88 3.88 -10.75
N LEU A 2 6.27 3.93 -9.56
CA LEU A 2 7.00 3.95 -8.28
C LEU A 2 7.76 2.62 -8.12
N LYS A 3 9.10 2.63 -8.10
CA LYS A 3 9.87 1.44 -7.71
C LYS A 3 10.11 1.50 -6.20
N GLN A 4 10.33 0.35 -5.56
CA GLN A 4 10.61 0.30 -4.11
C GLN A 4 11.80 1.20 -3.70
N GLN A 5 12.75 1.45 -4.61
CA GLN A 5 13.91 2.32 -4.38
C GLN A 5 13.56 3.82 -4.42
N ASP A 6 12.44 4.20 -5.04
CA ASP A 6 12.00 5.59 -5.20
C ASP A 6 10.99 6.02 -4.12
N MET A 7 10.72 5.15 -3.14
CA MET A 7 9.73 5.40 -2.09
C MET A 7 10.22 6.49 -1.13
N THR A 8 9.39 7.50 -0.91
CA THR A 8 9.61 8.49 0.16
C THR A 8 9.43 7.83 1.53
N GLU A 9 9.91 8.46 2.60
CA GLU A 9 9.72 7.93 3.97
C GLU A 9 8.23 7.74 4.32
N ALA A 10 7.36 8.65 3.86
CA ALA A 10 5.92 8.50 4.04
C ALA A 10 5.37 7.26 3.31
N ASP A 11 5.85 6.97 2.09
CA ASP A 11 5.46 5.78 1.33
C ASP A 11 5.90 4.51 2.04
N LYS A 12 7.13 4.48 2.57
CA LYS A 12 7.68 3.34 3.31
C LYS A 12 6.86 3.05 4.58
N VAL A 13 6.53 4.09 5.34
CA VAL A 13 5.74 3.96 6.57
C VAL A 13 4.34 3.40 6.27
N VAL A 14 3.65 3.93 5.26
CA VAL A 14 2.34 3.41 4.83
C VAL A 14 2.46 1.97 4.31
N PHE A 15 3.49 1.67 3.53
CA PHE A 15 3.73 0.32 3.01
C PHE A 15 4.05 -0.71 4.10
N ASN A 16 4.77 -0.29 5.15
CA ASN A 16 5.09 -1.15 6.29
C ASN A 16 3.87 -1.45 7.17
N GLU A 17 2.88 -0.54 7.22
CA GLU A 17 1.61 -0.82 7.89
C GLU A 17 0.74 -1.86 7.13
N LEU A 18 0.97 -2.05 5.83
CA LEU A 18 0.24 -3.04 5.04
C LEU A 18 0.67 -4.47 5.38
N SER A 19 -0.34 -5.33 5.52
CA SER A 19 -0.17 -6.77 5.76
C SER A 19 -0.93 -7.60 4.71
N SER A 20 -0.83 -8.93 4.79
CA SER A 20 -1.59 -9.85 3.95
C SER A 20 -3.10 -9.85 4.25
N THR A 21 -3.52 -9.45 5.45
CA THR A 21 -4.90 -9.59 5.93
C THR A 21 -5.83 -8.45 5.47
N GLY A 22 -5.28 -7.41 4.85
CA GLY A 22 -6.07 -6.30 4.32
C GLY A 22 -6.42 -5.29 5.40
N ARG A 23 -6.17 -4.00 5.11
CA ARG A 23 -6.33 -2.92 6.09
C ARG A 23 -7.02 -1.71 5.48
N ARG A 24 -7.85 -1.03 6.27
CA ARG A 24 -8.58 0.14 5.77
C ARG A 24 -7.70 1.37 5.79
N CYS A 25 -7.84 2.24 4.80
CA CYS A 25 -7.13 3.53 4.73
C CYS A 25 -7.23 4.34 6.03
N ARG A 26 -8.39 4.29 6.72
CA ARG A 26 -8.60 5.01 7.99
C ARG A 26 -7.71 4.50 9.13
N GLU A 27 -7.50 3.19 9.20
CA GLU A 27 -6.67 2.56 10.23
C GLU A 27 -5.19 2.84 9.94
N ILE A 28 -4.80 2.74 8.67
CA ILE A 28 -3.44 3.04 8.24
C ILE A 28 -3.12 4.52 8.51
N ALA A 29 -3.99 5.44 8.09
CA ALA A 29 -3.80 6.87 8.32
C ALA A 29 -3.64 7.22 9.80
N GLN A 30 -4.41 6.57 10.68
CA GLN A 30 -4.31 6.75 12.12
C GLN A 30 -2.97 6.24 12.67
N ASN A 31 -2.53 5.06 12.25
CA ASN A 31 -1.27 4.46 12.70
C ASN A 31 -0.04 5.21 12.19
N THR A 32 -0.11 5.77 10.98
CA THR A 32 1.00 6.52 10.38
C THR A 32 0.95 8.01 10.69
N TYR A 33 -0.04 8.48 11.46
CA TYR A 33 -0.28 9.90 11.74
C TYR A 33 -0.40 10.78 10.48
N LEU A 34 -0.92 10.21 9.39
CA LEU A 34 -1.13 10.92 8.13
C LEU A 34 -2.58 11.35 8.00
N SER A 35 -2.81 12.42 7.22
CA SER A 35 -4.18 12.73 6.80
C SER A 35 -4.74 11.59 5.94
N ARG A 36 -6.07 11.41 5.97
CA ARG A 36 -6.73 10.38 5.14
C ARG A 36 -6.47 10.58 3.66
N GLU A 37 -6.40 11.83 3.21
CA GLU A 37 -6.11 12.19 1.82
C GLU A 37 -4.70 11.79 1.43
N ARG A 38 -3.70 12.09 2.28
CA ARG A 38 -2.31 11.74 2.01
C ARG A 38 -2.11 10.23 2.03
N CYS A 39 -2.70 9.54 3.01
CA CYS A 39 -2.67 8.08 3.09
C CYS A 39 -3.33 7.44 1.86
N ARG A 40 -4.52 7.91 1.44
CA ARG A 40 -5.20 7.41 0.25
C ARG A 40 -4.39 7.64 -1.02
N PHE A 41 -3.77 8.82 -1.16
CA PHE A 41 -2.90 9.11 -2.30
C PHE A 41 -1.73 8.12 -2.39
N ILE A 42 -1.02 7.90 -1.28
CA ILE A 42 0.10 6.94 -1.21
C ILE A 42 -0.39 5.53 -1.52
N LEU A 43 -1.50 5.09 -0.93
CA LEU A 43 -2.07 3.77 -1.18
C LEU A 43 -2.45 3.56 -2.65
N THR A 44 -3.00 4.58 -3.32
CA THR A 44 -3.24 4.53 -4.77
C THR A 44 -1.93 4.37 -5.55
N GLN A 45 -0.87 5.11 -5.19
CA GLN A 45 0.44 4.96 -5.84
C GLN A 45 1.01 3.53 -5.66
N LEU A 46 0.85 2.94 -4.47
CA LEU A 46 1.28 1.56 -4.20
C LEU A 46 0.51 0.53 -5.04
N VAL A 47 -0.80 0.73 -5.24
CA VAL A 47 -1.63 -0.13 -6.11
C VAL A 47 -1.20 0.00 -7.57
N MET A 48 -1.02 1.24 -8.04
CA MET A 48 -0.55 1.50 -9.41
C MET A 48 0.86 0.95 -9.67
N ALA A 49 1.69 0.85 -8.63
CA ALA A 49 3.01 0.24 -8.67
C ALA A 49 3.01 -1.29 -8.49
N ALA A 50 1.85 -1.93 -8.38
CA ALA A 50 1.69 -3.36 -8.09
C ALA A 50 2.40 -3.81 -6.79
N LEU A 51 2.54 -2.91 -5.81
CA LEU A 51 3.08 -3.19 -4.48
C LEU A 51 1.96 -3.48 -3.46
N ALA A 52 0.75 -3.02 -3.74
CA ALA A 52 -0.45 -3.27 -2.95
C ALA A 52 -1.63 -3.67 -3.84
N ASP A 53 -2.58 -4.36 -3.24
CA ASP A 53 -3.87 -4.72 -3.85
C ASP A 53 -5.00 -4.03 -3.08
N TYR A 54 -6.08 -3.69 -3.77
CA TYR A 54 -7.26 -3.06 -3.19
C TYR A 54 -8.50 -3.92 -3.43
N GLN A 55 -9.09 -4.41 -2.34
CA GLN A 55 -10.29 -5.24 -2.40
C GLN A 55 -11.26 -4.88 -1.27
N PHE A 56 -12.53 -4.65 -1.63
CA PHE A 56 -13.63 -4.37 -0.68
C PHE A 56 -13.32 -3.28 0.36
N GLY A 57 -12.64 -2.19 -0.04
CA GLY A 57 -12.30 -1.10 0.88
C GLY A 57 -11.03 -1.31 1.71
N CYS A 58 -10.33 -2.42 1.51
CA CYS A 58 -9.11 -2.78 2.21
C CYS A 58 -7.91 -2.85 1.26
N TYR A 59 -6.73 -2.50 1.78
CA TYR A 59 -5.45 -2.54 1.08
C TYR A 59 -4.60 -3.69 1.63
N ARG A 60 -4.04 -4.52 0.75
CA ARG A 60 -3.17 -5.64 1.09
C ARG A 60 -1.79 -5.45 0.51
N ARG A 61 -0.76 -5.82 1.26
CA ARG A 61 0.61 -5.85 0.73
C ARG A 61 0.76 -7.01 -0.25
N LEU A 62 1.22 -6.71 -1.46
CA LEU A 62 1.62 -7.76 -2.41
C LEU A 62 3.06 -8.16 -2.10
N THR A 63 3.25 -9.40 -1.67
CA THR A 63 4.59 -10.00 -1.63
C THR A 63 4.94 -10.38 -3.07
N GLN A 64 6.12 -9.98 -3.53
CA GLN A 64 6.62 -10.08 -4.90
C GLN A 64 6.55 -11.50 -5.53
N ARG A 65 6.29 -12.54 -4.71
CA ARG A 65 6.03 -13.92 -5.15
C ARG A 65 4.73 -14.14 -5.93
N ARG A 66 3.74 -13.25 -5.89
CA ARG A 66 2.44 -13.50 -6.55
C ARG A 66 2.34 -13.10 -8.03
N LEU A 67 3.35 -12.46 -8.60
CA LEU A 67 3.32 -12.04 -10.01
C LEU A 67 3.77 -13.13 -11.02
N PHE A 68 4.12 -14.33 -10.57
CA PHE A 68 4.56 -15.43 -11.46
C PHE A 68 3.50 -16.51 -11.77
N ASN A 69 2.26 -16.39 -11.27
CA ASN A 69 1.21 -17.41 -11.48
C ASN A 69 -0.04 -16.87 -12.18
N LEU A 70 0.16 -16.00 -13.18
CA LEU A 70 -0.84 -15.72 -14.21
C LEU A 70 -0.18 -16.07 -15.56
N GLY A 71 -0.03 -17.37 -15.79
CA GLY A 71 0.31 -18.00 -17.05
C GLY A 71 -0.65 -19.15 -17.29
#